data_AF-A0A2N0PBX6-F1
#
_entry.id   AF-A0A2N0PBX6-F1
#
_cell.length_a   1.000
_cell.length_b   1.000
_cell.length_c   1.000
_cell.angle_alpha   90.00
_cell.angle_beta   90.00
_cell.angle_gamma   90.00
#
_symmetry.space_group_name_H-M   'P 1'
#
loop_
_entity.id
_entity.type
_entity.pdbx_description
1 polymer ?
#
loop_
_entity_poly.entity_id
_entity_poly.type
_entity_poly.pdbx_seq_one_letter_code
_entity_poly.pdbx_strand_id
1 'polypeptide(L)'
;MTANLANLQQNELSKRKRIDKVASEIMCIESANITQDFPLQQNDYVIVLYGTKICIGKVIAMYYEGYGNHCYSQNAVTQIEDLSYISLQIYLPIHLNIFASQTVESYTLFTHHCSKYYISY
;
A
#
# COMPACT_ATOMS: atom_id res chain seq x y z
N MET A 1 9.42 -5.84 42.64
CA MET A 1 8.27 -6.15 41.75
C MET A 1 8.35 -5.41 40.41
N THR A 2 9.52 -5.28 39.77
CA THR A 2 9.72 -4.48 38.53
C THR A 2 9.98 -5.33 37.28
N ALA A 3 10.28 -6.62 37.43
CA ALA A 3 10.66 -7.49 36.31
C ALA A 3 9.50 -7.82 35.34
N ASN A 4 8.24 -7.76 35.81
CA ASN A 4 7.08 -8.14 34.98
C ASN A 4 6.69 -7.05 33.98
N LEU A 5 6.87 -5.78 34.31
CA LEU A 5 6.49 -4.67 33.41
C LEU A 5 7.49 -4.52 32.26
N ALA A 6 8.79 -4.68 32.54
CA ALA A 6 9.84 -4.66 31.52
C ALA A 6 9.67 -5.83 30.52
N ASN A 7 9.34 -7.03 31.01
CA ASN A 7 9.07 -8.18 30.16
C ASN A 7 7.84 -8.01 29.27
N LEU A 8 6.77 -7.38 29.79
CA LEU A 8 5.59 -7.03 28.99
C LEU A 8 5.93 -6.03 27.88
N GLN A 9 6.67 -4.96 28.20
CA GLN A 9 7.12 -3.97 27.21
C GLN A 9 7.99 -4.59 26.12
N GLN A 10 8.90 -5.50 26.49
CA GLN A 10 9.76 -6.19 25.53
C GLN A 10 8.99 -7.16 24.63
N ASN A 11 7.95 -7.80 25.17
CA ASN A 11 7.06 -8.67 24.40
C ASN A 11 6.19 -7.87 23.42
N GLU A 12 5.67 -6.70 23.82
CA GLU A 12 4.95 -5.80 22.92
C GLU A 12 5.85 -5.18 21.84
N LEU A 13 7.08 -4.80 22.18
CA LEU A 13 8.09 -4.32 21.21
C LEU A 13 8.48 -5.39 20.19
N SER A 14 8.60 -6.64 20.62
CA SER A 14 8.91 -7.77 19.74
C SER A 14 7.72 -8.20 18.88
N LYS A 15 6.49 -8.12 19.39
CA LYS A 15 5.26 -8.26 18.58
C LYS A 15 5.16 -7.17 17.54
N ARG A 16 5.40 -5.89 17.91
CA ARG A 16 5.47 -4.77 16.95
C ARG A 16 6.53 -5.03 15.88
N LYS A 17 7.76 -5.37 16.26
CA LYS A 17 8.81 -5.75 15.29
C LYS A 17 8.43 -6.93 14.38
N ARG A 18 7.65 -7.90 14.87
CA ARG A 18 7.13 -9.01 14.04
C ARG A 18 6.03 -8.54 13.10
N ILE A 19 5.12 -7.68 13.55
CA ILE A 19 4.07 -7.08 12.73
C ILE A 19 4.72 -6.18 11.67
N ASP A 20 5.71 -5.36 12.03
CA ASP A 20 6.49 -4.54 11.12
C ASP A 20 7.26 -5.40 10.10
N LYS A 21 7.80 -6.54 10.52
CA LYS A 21 8.49 -7.50 9.64
C LYS A 21 7.53 -8.24 8.69
N VAL A 22 6.29 -8.50 9.10
CA VAL A 22 5.24 -9.12 8.26
C VAL A 22 4.57 -8.09 7.34
N ALA A 23 4.38 -6.86 7.82
CA ALA A 23 3.96 -5.71 7.01
C ALA A 23 5.05 -5.26 6.02
N SER A 24 6.30 -5.66 6.26
CA SER A 24 7.47 -5.45 5.41
C SER A 24 7.75 -6.63 4.45
N GLU A 25 6.75 -7.47 4.13
CA GLU A 25 6.69 -8.03 2.77
C GLU A 25 6.39 -6.85 1.83
N ILE A 26 7.48 -6.14 1.49
CA ILE A 26 7.47 -4.79 0.95
C ILE A 26 6.54 -4.73 -0.25
N MET A 27 5.46 -3.97 -0.09
CA MET A 27 4.61 -3.62 -1.21
C MET A 27 5.21 -2.38 -1.86
N CYS A 28 6.12 -2.58 -2.83
CA CYS A 28 6.66 -1.49 -3.64
C CYS A 28 5.69 -1.24 -4.78
N ILE A 29 5.04 -0.08 -4.78
CA ILE A 29 4.47 0.44 -6.02
C ILE A 29 5.65 1.10 -6.73
N GLU A 30 6.16 0.49 -7.79
CA GLU A 30 7.11 1.17 -8.66
C GLU A 30 6.27 2.02 -9.64
N SER A 31 6.35 3.35 -9.51
CA SER A 31 5.57 4.31 -10.29
C SER A 31 6.20 4.57 -11.64
N ALA A 32 6.28 3.55 -12.50
CA ALA A 32 6.53 3.81 -13.91
C ALA A 32 5.28 4.48 -14.52
N ASN A 33 5.43 5.69 -15.09
CA ASN A 33 4.45 6.43 -15.90
C ASN A 33 3.39 7.33 -15.22
N ILE A 34 3.46 7.68 -13.93
CA ILE A 34 2.60 8.77 -13.43
C ILE A 34 3.26 10.11 -13.75
N THR A 35 2.69 10.85 -14.70
CA THR A 35 3.24 12.14 -15.17
C THR A 35 2.11 13.15 -15.41
N GLN A 36 2.46 14.36 -15.87
CA GLN A 36 1.48 15.36 -16.28
C GLN A 36 0.63 14.90 -17.49
N ASP A 37 1.23 14.14 -18.41
CA ASP A 37 0.54 13.61 -19.59
C ASP A 37 -0.28 12.35 -19.26
N PHE A 38 0.12 11.63 -18.21
CA PHE A 38 -0.53 10.40 -17.73
C PHE A 38 -0.81 10.48 -16.22
N PRO A 39 -1.77 11.34 -15.81
CA PRO A 39 -2.05 11.52 -14.40
C PRO A 39 -2.86 10.34 -13.85
N LEU A 40 -2.57 9.95 -12.60
CA LEU A 40 -3.29 8.89 -11.88
C LEU A 40 -4.62 9.40 -11.34
N GLN A 41 -5.69 8.62 -11.53
CA GLN A 41 -7.04 8.93 -11.06
C GLN A 41 -7.68 7.79 -10.28
N GLN A 42 -8.76 8.10 -9.56
CA GLN A 42 -9.58 7.09 -8.93
C GLN A 42 -10.18 6.16 -9.99
N ASN A 43 -10.18 4.85 -9.71
CA ASN A 43 -10.53 3.74 -10.60
C ASN A 43 -9.49 3.35 -11.65
N ASP A 44 -8.38 4.06 -11.75
CA ASP A 44 -7.25 3.60 -12.57
C ASP A 44 -6.63 2.33 -12.00
N TYR A 45 -5.86 1.65 -12.85
CA TYR A 45 -5.14 0.44 -12.50
C TYR A 45 -3.65 0.71 -12.49
N VAL A 46 -2.98 0.24 -11.44
CA VAL A 46 -1.53 0.32 -11.25
C VAL A 46 -0.94 -1.08 -11.12
N ILE A 47 0.32 -1.22 -11.52
CA ILE A 47 1.09 -2.42 -11.25
C ILE A 47 1.71 -2.26 -9.86
N VAL A 48 1.56 -3.28 -9.02
CA VAL A 48 2.05 -3.26 -7.62
C VAL A 48 2.90 -4.48 -7.39
N LEU A 49 4.07 -4.32 -6.78
CA LEU A 49 4.86 -5.44 -6.30
C LEU A 49 4.38 -5.80 -4.89
N TYR A 50 3.90 -7.04 -4.69
CA TYR A 50 3.57 -7.58 -3.37
C TYR A 50 4.54 -8.70 -3.03
N GLY A 51 5.54 -8.41 -2.18
CA GLY A 51 6.67 -9.32 -1.96
C GLY A 51 7.49 -9.49 -3.25
N THR A 52 7.50 -10.70 -3.83
CA THR A 52 8.16 -10.97 -5.12
C THR A 52 7.17 -11.12 -6.28
N LYS A 53 5.88 -10.86 -6.06
CA LYS A 53 4.83 -11.06 -7.06
C LYS A 53 4.34 -9.74 -7.61
N ILE A 54 4.19 -9.69 -8.93
CA ILE A 54 3.47 -8.62 -9.61
C ILE A 54 1.97 -8.83 -9.38
N CYS A 55 1.29 -7.77 -8.97
CA CYS A 55 -0.16 -7.70 -8.76
C CYS A 55 -0.72 -6.48 -9.51
N ILE A 56 -2.04 -6.46 -9.69
CA ILE A 56 -2.75 -5.30 -10.22
C ILE A 56 -3.51 -4.64 -9.08
N GLY A 57 -3.33 -3.34 -8.88
CA GLY A 57 -4.07 -2.53 -7.91
C GLY A 57 -5.05 -1.62 -8.61
N LYS A 58 -6.33 -1.65 -8.25
CA LYS A 58 -7.29 -0.60 -8.65
C LYS A 58 -7.29 0.51 -7.62
N VAL A 59 -7.12 1.76 -8.04
CA VAL A 59 -7.16 2.94 -7.16
C VAL A 59 -8.58 3.15 -6.64
N ILE A 60 -8.76 3.06 -5.33
CA ILE A 60 -10.05 3.28 -4.66
C ILE A 60 -10.12 4.69 -4.07
N ALA A 61 -9.02 5.19 -3.51
CA ALA A 61 -8.96 6.53 -2.94
C ALA A 61 -7.51 7.03 -2.89
N MET A 62 -7.33 8.35 -2.98
CA MET A 62 -6.05 9.03 -2.91
C MET A 62 -6.14 10.14 -1.86
N TYR A 63 -5.08 10.33 -1.08
CA TYR A 63 -5.06 11.26 0.05
C TYR A 63 -3.81 12.13 0.05
N TYR A 64 -3.96 13.43 0.26
CA TYR A 64 -2.85 14.37 0.42
C TYR A 64 -2.62 14.71 1.90
N GLU A 65 -1.39 15.07 2.26
CA GLU A 65 -1.12 15.62 3.59
C GLU A 65 -1.52 17.10 3.62
N GLY A 66 -2.35 17.48 4.60
CA GLY A 66 -2.77 18.87 4.78
C GLY A 66 -3.11 19.14 6.24
N TYR A 67 -2.53 20.21 6.81
CA TYR A 67 -2.75 20.61 8.21
C TYR A 67 -2.51 19.49 9.23
N GLY A 68 -1.54 18.60 8.97
CA GLY A 68 -1.23 17.45 9.82
C GLY A 68 -2.24 16.29 9.73
N ASN A 69 -3.15 16.31 8.75
CA ASN A 69 -4.12 15.27 8.48
C ASN A 69 -3.98 14.71 7.05
N HIS A 70 -4.63 13.56 6.79
CA HIS A 70 -4.72 12.96 5.47
C HIS A 70 -6.08 13.27 4.86
N CYS A 71 -6.09 14.10 3.82
CA CYS A 71 -7.31 14.60 3.18
C CYS A 71 -7.59 13.82 1.90
N TYR A 72 -8.78 13.22 1.80
CA TYR A 72 -9.25 12.57 0.58
C TYR A 72 -9.33 13.58 -0.58
N SER A 73 -8.96 13.13 -1.78
CA SER A 73 -9.07 13.91 -3.00
C SER A 73 -9.55 13.06 -4.16
N GLN A 74 -10.32 13.70 -5.05
CA GLN A 74 -10.73 13.17 -6.34
C GLN A 74 -9.89 13.72 -7.50
N ASN A 75 -8.97 14.64 -7.21
CA ASN A 75 -8.15 15.25 -8.23
C ASN A 75 -7.15 14.22 -8.77
N ALA A 76 -6.87 14.36 -10.07
CA ALA A 76 -5.82 13.58 -10.71
C ALA A 76 -4.45 13.94 -10.12
N VAL A 77 -3.57 12.96 -10.02
CA VAL A 77 -2.25 13.08 -9.42
C VAL A 77 -1.20 12.94 -10.51
N THR A 78 -0.30 13.90 -10.63
CA THR A 78 0.79 13.86 -11.62
C THR A 78 2.12 13.38 -11.03
N GLN A 79 2.26 13.35 -9.71
CA GLN A 79 3.42 12.85 -8.98
C GLN A 79 2.93 12.05 -7.78
N ILE A 80 3.30 10.76 -7.70
CA ILE A 80 2.77 9.90 -6.63
C ILE A 80 3.32 10.28 -5.26
N GLU A 81 4.48 10.94 -5.22
CA GLU A 81 5.11 11.48 -4.02
C GLU A 81 4.24 12.56 -3.33
N ASP A 82 3.37 13.24 -4.07
CA ASP A 82 2.45 14.24 -3.50
C ASP A 82 1.36 13.63 -2.63
N LEU A 83 1.06 12.34 -2.85
CA LEU A 83 0.13 11.63 -2.00
C LEU A 83 0.78 11.36 -0.65
N SER A 84 -0.03 11.33 0.39
CA SER A 84 0.33 10.82 1.70
C SER A 84 -0.09 9.37 1.88
N TYR A 85 -1.27 9.01 1.33
CA TYR A 85 -1.77 7.65 1.24
C TYR A 85 -2.48 7.36 -0.08
N ILE A 86 -2.42 6.10 -0.50
CA ILE A 86 -3.28 5.55 -1.55
C ILE A 86 -3.96 4.27 -1.06
N SER A 87 -5.25 4.12 -1.38
CA SER A 87 -6.03 2.92 -1.13
C SER A 87 -6.20 2.14 -2.42
N LEU A 88 -5.81 0.87 -2.40
CA LEU A 88 -5.90 0.00 -3.57
C LEU A 88 -6.74 -1.24 -3.26
N GLN A 89 -7.54 -1.67 -4.24
CA GLN A 89 -8.07 -3.03 -4.31
C GLN A 89 -7.08 -3.89 -5.09
N ILE A 90 -6.55 -4.93 -4.47
CA ILE A 90 -5.49 -5.77 -5.05
C ILE A 90 -6.09 -6.99 -5.75
N TYR A 91 -5.59 -7.25 -6.96
CA TYR A 91 -5.87 -8.42 -7.77
C TYR A 91 -4.58 -9.26 -7.81
N LEU A 92 -4.66 -10.47 -7.27
CA LEU A 92 -3.53 -11.39 -7.16
C LEU A 92 -3.40 -12.23 -8.44
N PRO A 93 -2.18 -12.59 -8.86
CA PRO A 93 -1.98 -13.50 -9.97
C PRO A 93 -2.49 -14.91 -9.60
N ILE A 94 -3.38 -15.47 -10.44
CA ILE A 94 -3.91 -16.83 -10.23
C ILE A 94 -3.30 -17.85 -11.18
N HIS A 95 -3.15 -17.49 -12.46
CA HIS A 95 -2.55 -18.36 -13.47
C HIS A 95 -2.12 -17.54 -14.69
N LEU A 96 -0.87 -17.72 -15.13
CA LEU A 96 -0.28 -16.97 -16.26
C LEU A 96 -0.50 -15.45 -16.09
N ASN A 97 -1.22 -14.82 -17.02
CA ASN A 97 -1.49 -13.38 -17.07
C ASN A 97 -2.88 -13.03 -16.51
N ILE A 98 -3.50 -13.93 -15.74
CA ILE A 98 -4.84 -13.74 -15.18
C ILE A 98 -4.73 -13.36 -13.70
N PHE A 99 -5.45 -12.29 -13.34
CA PHE A 99 -5.52 -11.74 -11.99
C PHE A 99 -6.95 -11.78 -11.47
N ALA A 100 -7.11 -12.02 -10.18
CA ALA A 100 -8.43 -12.03 -9.53
C ALA A 100 -8.42 -11.16 -8.26
N SER A 101 -9.47 -10.36 -8.08
CA SER A 101 -9.66 -9.56 -6.86
C SER A 101 -10.18 -10.36 -5.68
N GLN A 102 -10.76 -11.54 -5.94
CA GLN A 102 -11.26 -12.44 -4.93
C GLN A 102 -10.25 -13.56 -4.70
N THR A 103 -9.89 -13.78 -3.45
CA THR A 103 -9.12 -14.96 -3.06
C THR A 103 -9.95 -16.22 -3.23
N VAL A 104 -9.31 -17.39 -3.14
CA VAL A 104 -10.00 -18.70 -3.12
C VAL A 104 -11.05 -18.77 -2.00
N GLU A 105 -10.89 -17.95 -0.96
CA GLU A 105 -11.80 -17.83 0.18
C GLU A 105 -12.85 -16.71 0.00
N SER A 106 -12.99 -16.13 -1.21
CA SER A 106 -13.96 -15.09 -1.57
C SER A 106 -13.78 -13.72 -0.90
N TYR A 107 -12.60 -13.43 -0.36
CA TYR A 107 -12.30 -12.10 0.21
C TYR A 107 -11.65 -11.19 -0.83
N THR A 108 -11.94 -9.89 -0.74
CA THR A 108 -11.24 -8.86 -1.52
C THR A 108 -10.13 -8.23 -0.69
N LEU A 109 -8.93 -8.16 -1.25
CA LEU A 109 -7.78 -7.55 -0.57
C LEU A 109 -7.77 -6.03 -0.82
N PHE A 110 -7.74 -5.28 0.27
CA PHE A 110 -7.52 -3.84 0.24
C PHE A 110 -6.24 -3.50 0.97
N THR A 111 -5.52 -2.51 0.45
CA THR A 111 -4.30 -2.03 1.07
C THR A 111 -4.26 -0.51 1.10
N HIS A 112 -3.63 0.03 2.14
CA HIS A 112 -3.39 1.45 2.33
C HIS A 112 -1.88 1.68 2.41
N HIS A 113 -1.30 2.35 1.41
CA HIS A 113 0.13 2.62 1.37
C HIS A 113 0.43 4.06 1.72
N CYS A 114 1.38 4.26 2.64
CA CYS A 114 1.99 5.56 2.85
C CYS A 114 2.99 5.82 1.72
N SER A 115 3.04 7.05 1.22
CA SER A 115 3.92 7.41 0.10
C SER A 115 5.41 7.36 0.38
N LYS A 116 5.80 7.26 1.65
CA LYS A 116 7.21 7.17 2.07
C LYS A 116 7.91 5.86 1.65
N TYR A 117 7.23 4.98 0.93
CA TYR A 117 7.75 3.69 0.45
C TYR A 117 7.76 3.55 -1.09
N TYR A 118 7.55 4.63 -1.85
CA TYR A 118 7.78 4.63 -3.30
C TYR A 118 9.28 4.77 -3.61
N ILE A 119 9.79 3.96 -4.55
CA ILE A 119 11.14 4.11 -5.10
C ILE A 119 10.98 4.68 -6.51
N SER A 120 11.39 5.94 -6.71
CA SER A 120 11.50 6.58 -8.03
C SER A 120 12.93 6.44 -8.55
N TYR A 121 13.09 6.06 -9.83
CA TYR A 121 14.37 6.13 -10.56
C TYR A 121 14.43 7.36 -11.45
#